data_AF-A0A1Z9I0G9-F1
#
_entry.id   AF-A0A1Z9I0G9-F1
#
_cell.length_a   1.000
_cell.length_b   1.000
_cell.length_c   1.000
_cell.angle_alpha   90.00
_cell.angle_beta   90.00
_cell.angle_gamma   90.00
#
_symmetry.space_group_name_H-M   'P 1'
#
loop_
_entity.id
_entity.type
_entity.pdbx_description
1 polymer ?
#
loop_
_entity_poly.entity_id
_entity_poly.type
_entity_poly.pdbx_seq_one_letter_code
_entity_poly.pdbx_strand_id
1 'polypeptide(L)'
;MIKLKTLLERVDYHYEASELVKRYGLRSKVKIGTGKNFGEYIPETDTITIRPSYPNLKEFYMTVLHEIGHALDAKRLGLRKYLKKYVQAGTMATYRGLDPHDDNKWEEKAERFAKKELKRWL
;
A
#
# COMPACT_ATOMS: atom_id res chain seq x y z
N MET A 1 -18.24 25.69 -32.26
CA MET A 1 -18.11 24.96 -30.98
C MET A 1 -17.04 23.90 -31.13
N ILE A 2 -15.90 24.06 -30.46
CA ILE A 2 -14.83 23.06 -30.46
C ILE A 2 -15.31 21.90 -29.58
N LYS A 3 -15.50 20.72 -30.17
CA LYS A 3 -15.68 19.48 -29.39
C LYS A 3 -14.36 19.20 -28.68
N LEU A 4 -14.30 19.47 -27.39
CA LEU A 4 -13.27 18.92 -26.52
C LEU A 4 -13.41 17.39 -26.59
N LYS A 5 -12.53 16.75 -27.36
CA LYS A 5 -12.23 15.33 -27.14
C LYS A 5 -11.82 15.24 -25.67
N THR A 6 -12.56 14.49 -24.87
CA THR A 6 -12.15 14.09 -23.52
C THR A 6 -10.76 13.49 -23.64
N LEU A 7 -9.74 14.23 -23.22
CA LEU A 7 -8.38 13.72 -23.12
C LEU A 7 -8.46 12.57 -22.12
N LEU A 8 -8.19 11.35 -22.59
CA LEU A 8 -7.87 10.23 -21.72
C LEU A 8 -6.49 10.53 -21.13
N GLU A 9 -6.47 11.37 -20.10
CA GLU A 9 -5.24 11.67 -19.38
C GLU A 9 -4.75 10.41 -18.68
N ARG A 10 -3.46 10.10 -18.86
CA ARG A 10 -2.82 9.00 -18.14
C ARG A 10 -2.72 9.39 -16.69
N VAL A 11 -3.20 8.52 -15.80
CA VAL A 11 -3.08 8.70 -14.36
C VAL A 11 -1.59 8.65 -14.00
N ASP A 12 -1.10 9.70 -13.36
CA ASP A 12 0.22 9.69 -12.72
C ASP A 12 0.10 8.97 -11.38
N TYR A 13 0.31 7.65 -11.40
CA TYR A 13 0.21 6.81 -10.20
C TYR A 13 1.16 7.23 -9.08
N HIS A 14 2.32 7.80 -9.40
CA HIS A 14 3.26 8.26 -8.38
C HIS A 14 2.72 9.51 -7.67
N TYR A 15 2.23 10.48 -8.44
CA TYR A 15 1.60 11.67 -7.88
C TYR A 15 0.36 11.30 -7.06
N GLU A 16 -0.55 10.50 -7.61
CA GLU A 16 -1.79 10.09 -6.94
C GLU A 16 -1.52 9.32 -5.64
N ALA A 17 -0.58 8.37 -5.66
CA ALA A 17 -0.20 7.65 -4.45
C ALA A 17 0.43 8.58 -3.41
N SER A 18 1.24 9.55 -3.83
CA SER A 18 1.86 10.53 -2.93
C SER A 18 0.81 11.42 -2.26
N GLU A 19 -0.20 11.87 -3.00
CA GLU A 19 -1.30 12.66 -2.45
C GLU A 19 -2.17 11.83 -1.51
N LEU A 20 -2.40 10.55 -1.84
CA LEU A 20 -3.14 9.64 -0.98
C LEU A 20 -2.45 9.45 0.38
N VAL A 21 -1.15 9.15 0.37
CA VAL A 21 -0.32 9.01 1.59
C VAL A 21 -0.42 10.24 2.49
N LYS A 22 -0.33 11.44 1.91
CA LYS A 22 -0.46 12.71 2.65
C LYS A 22 -1.83 12.88 3.29
N ARG A 23 -2.92 12.49 2.59
CA ARG A 23 -4.30 12.59 3.13
C ARG A 23 -4.54 11.70 4.34
N TYR A 24 -3.79 10.61 4.50
CA TYR A 24 -3.79 9.80 5.73
C TYR A 24 -2.79 10.28 6.79
N GLY A 25 -2.19 11.47 6.61
CA GLY A 25 -1.28 12.09 7.57
C GLY A 25 0.06 11.38 7.71
N LEU A 26 0.47 10.63 6.69
CA LEU A 26 1.78 9.97 6.62
C LEU A 26 2.78 10.86 5.88
N ARG A 27 4.08 10.61 6.11
CA ARG A 27 5.20 11.23 5.39
C ARG A 27 6.00 10.22 4.59
N SER A 28 5.45 9.01 4.41
CA SER A 28 6.10 7.90 3.74
C SER A 28 6.45 8.27 2.31
N LYS A 29 7.66 7.90 1.88
CA LYS A 29 8.14 8.14 0.52
C LYS A 29 7.39 7.20 -0.43
N VAL A 30 6.99 7.68 -1.59
CA VAL A 30 6.46 6.82 -2.66
C VAL A 30 7.57 6.59 -3.68
N LYS A 31 7.73 5.36 -4.15
CA LYS A 31 8.65 5.01 -5.23
C LYS A 31 7.98 4.04 -6.20
N ILE A 32 8.22 4.22 -7.49
CA ILE A 32 7.87 3.20 -8.48
C ILE A 32 8.92 2.08 -8.39
N GLY A 33 8.48 0.88 -8.05
CA GLY A 33 9.31 -0.31 -8.00
C GLY A 33 9.57 -0.90 -9.39
N THR A 34 10.61 -1.73 -9.50
CA THR A 34 10.92 -2.53 -10.68
C THR A 34 10.96 -4.02 -10.30
N GLY A 35 10.60 -4.91 -11.24
CA GLY A 35 10.70 -6.36 -11.04
C GLY A 35 9.49 -7.00 -10.37
N LYS A 36 9.72 -8.05 -9.54
CA LYS A 36 8.68 -8.84 -8.86
C LYS A 36 8.11 -8.17 -7.61
N ASN A 37 8.66 -7.03 -7.19
CA ASN A 37 8.16 -6.30 -6.03
C ASN A 37 6.80 -5.71 -6.39
N PHE A 38 5.78 -6.44 -5.99
CA PHE A 38 4.43 -5.94 -5.85
C PHE A 38 4.43 -4.81 -4.81
N GLY A 39 3.37 -3.99 -4.74
CA GLY A 39 3.38 -2.84 -3.84
C GLY A 39 3.72 -3.28 -2.42
N GLU A 40 4.67 -2.60 -1.79
CA GLU A 40 5.24 -3.00 -0.49
C GLU A 40 5.62 -1.76 0.32
N TYR A 41 5.27 -1.77 1.60
CA TYR A 41 5.77 -0.85 2.61
C TYR A 41 7.05 -1.35 3.27
N ILE A 42 8.13 -0.58 3.14
CA ILE A 42 9.45 -0.80 3.74
C ILE A 42 9.57 0.04 5.01
N PRO A 43 9.41 -0.53 6.22
CA PRO A 43 9.31 0.25 7.46
C PRO A 43 10.59 0.99 7.83
N GLU A 44 11.76 0.41 7.57
CA GLU A 44 13.08 0.96 7.93
C GLU A 44 13.35 2.30 7.26
N THR A 45 12.81 2.48 6.05
CA THR A 45 13.01 3.69 5.25
C THR A 45 11.75 4.53 5.11
N ASP A 46 10.64 4.09 5.73
CA ASP A 46 9.30 4.63 5.58
C ASP A 46 8.95 4.84 4.10
N THR A 47 9.13 3.80 3.28
CA THR A 47 8.94 3.87 1.82
C THR A 47 7.84 2.91 1.37
N ILE A 48 6.85 3.43 0.66
CA ILE A 48 5.85 2.66 -0.08
C ILE A 48 6.34 2.52 -1.53
N THR A 49 6.48 1.29 -1.97
CA THR A 49 6.74 0.98 -3.38
C THR A 49 5.42 0.66 -4.08
N ILE A 50 5.27 1.11 -5.32
CA ILE A 50 4.11 0.85 -6.17
C ILE A 50 4.54 0.29 -7.51
N ARG A 51 3.62 -0.42 -8.19
CA ARG A 51 3.87 -0.95 -9.53
C ARG A 51 3.90 0.19 -10.56
N PRO A 52 4.64 0.04 -11.67
CA PRO A 52 4.63 1.02 -12.75
C PRO A 52 3.29 1.07 -13.51
N SER A 53 2.50 0.00 -13.44
CA SER A 53 1.19 -0.08 -14.08
C SER A 53 0.22 -0.95 -13.29
N TYR A 54 -1.07 -0.65 -13.49
CA TYR A 54 -2.20 -1.37 -12.89
C TYR A 54 -3.24 -1.62 -13.98
N PRO A 55 -3.97 -2.75 -13.90
CA PRO A 55 -5.01 -3.06 -14.89
C PRO A 55 -6.24 -2.16 -14.76
N ASN A 56 -6.49 -1.58 -13.58
CA ASN A 56 -7.58 -0.65 -13.34
C ASN A 56 -7.30 0.18 -12.06
N LEU A 57 -8.07 1.28 -11.89
CA LEU A 57 -7.95 2.17 -10.72
C LEU A 57 -8.29 1.47 -9.40
N LYS A 58 -9.20 0.49 -9.42
CA LYS A 58 -9.58 -0.25 -8.22
C LYS A 58 -8.38 -1.00 -7.65
N GLU A 59 -7.62 -1.70 -8.50
CA GLU A 59 -6.40 -2.40 -8.07
C GLU A 59 -5.29 -1.43 -7.64
N PHE A 60 -5.14 -0.30 -8.34
CA PHE A 60 -4.23 0.76 -7.91
C PHE A 60 -4.55 1.24 -6.49
N TYR A 61 -5.78 1.69 -6.23
CA TYR A 61 -6.18 2.17 -4.92
C TYR A 61 -6.09 1.08 -3.86
N MET A 62 -6.47 -0.15 -4.20
CA MET A 62 -6.39 -1.28 -3.29
C MET A 62 -4.95 -1.52 -2.81
N THR A 63 -3.98 -1.55 -3.73
CA THR A 63 -2.56 -1.70 -3.39
C THR A 63 -2.06 -0.54 -2.53
N VAL A 64 -2.28 0.72 -2.95
CA VAL A 64 -1.73 1.87 -2.20
C VAL A 64 -2.36 1.98 -0.81
N LEU A 65 -3.67 1.72 -0.68
CA LEU A 65 -4.36 1.74 0.61
C LEU A 65 -3.89 0.60 1.53
N HIS A 66 -3.56 -0.56 0.98
CA HIS A 66 -2.99 -1.66 1.74
C HIS A 66 -1.66 -1.23 2.38
N GLU A 67 -0.74 -0.68 1.58
CA GLU A 67 0.56 -0.19 2.08
C GLU A 67 0.44 0.98 3.07
N ILE A 68 -0.54 1.87 2.86
CA ILE A 68 -0.88 2.93 3.83
C ILE A 68 -1.33 2.32 5.17
N GLY A 69 -2.07 1.20 5.15
CA GLY A 69 -2.48 0.46 6.34
C GLY A 69 -1.27 0.02 7.17
N HIS A 70 -0.27 -0.58 6.51
CA HIS A 70 1.00 -0.96 7.14
C HIS A 70 1.75 0.24 7.71
N ALA A 71 1.86 1.33 6.94
CA ALA A 71 2.52 2.56 7.38
C ALA A 71 1.83 3.23 8.58
N LEU A 72 0.50 3.23 8.64
CA LEU A 72 -0.27 3.74 9.79
C LEU A 72 -0.02 2.89 11.04
N ASP A 73 0.10 1.57 10.90
CA ASP A 73 0.43 0.70 12.02
C ASP A 73 1.87 0.90 12.51
N ALA A 74 2.82 1.09 11.60
CA ALA A 74 4.19 1.43 11.94
C ALA A 74 4.25 2.77 12.70
N LYS A 75 3.54 3.80 12.21
CA LYS A 75 3.42 5.10 12.89
C LYS A 75 2.80 4.97 14.28
N ARG A 76 1.74 4.17 14.43
CA ARG A 76 1.02 3.98 15.70
C ARG A 76 1.83 3.22 16.75
N LEU A 77 2.59 2.20 16.33
CA LEU A 77 3.31 1.32 17.25
C LEU A 77 4.74 1.77 17.52
N GLY A 78 5.30 2.57 16.62
CA GLY A 78 6.72 2.85 16.54
C GLY A 78 7.48 1.71 15.84
N LEU A 79 8.49 2.09 15.04
CA LEU A 79 9.22 1.19 14.13
C LEU A 79 9.70 -0.11 14.80
N ARG A 80 10.42 0.00 15.94
CA ARG A 80 10.98 -1.18 16.63
C ARG A 80 9.92 -2.18 17.07
N LYS A 81 8.76 -1.68 17.54
CA LYS A 81 7.65 -2.52 18.00
C LYS A 81 6.89 -3.11 16.81
N TYR A 82 6.72 -2.33 15.75
CA TYR A 82 6.13 -2.78 14.49
C TYR A 82 6.93 -3.95 13.91
N LEU A 83 8.23 -3.75 13.65
CA LEU A 83 9.12 -4.77 13.11
C LEU A 83 9.12 -6.04 13.95
N LYS A 84 9.23 -5.93 15.28
CA LYS A 84 9.19 -7.11 16.16
C LYS A 84 7.88 -7.90 15.99
N LYS A 85 6.74 -7.22 15.91
CA LYS A 85 5.43 -7.87 15.76
C LYS A 85 5.18 -8.39 14.35
N TYR A 86 5.73 -7.74 13.33
CA TYR A 86 5.62 -8.12 11.93
C TYR A 86 6.47 -9.35 11.65
N VAL A 87 7.75 -9.35 12.05
CA VAL A 87 8.64 -10.52 12.00
C VAL A 87 8.03 -11.70 12.75
N GLN A 88 7.52 -11.49 13.97
CA GLN A 88 6.87 -12.56 14.73
C GLN A 88 5.65 -13.15 13.99
N ALA A 89 4.85 -12.30 13.32
CA ALA A 89 3.69 -12.75 12.56
C ALA A 89 4.12 -13.55 11.31
N GLY A 90 5.14 -13.08 10.60
CA GLY A 90 5.72 -13.79 9.46
C GLY A 90 6.30 -15.15 9.87
N THR A 91 7.07 -15.22 10.97
CA THR A 91 7.58 -16.50 11.51
C THR A 91 6.45 -17.47 11.88
N MET A 92 5.34 -16.98 12.44
CA MET A 92 4.18 -17.81 12.78
C MET A 92 3.41 -18.30 11.54
N ALA A 93 3.35 -17.49 10.48
CA ALA A 93 2.77 -17.89 9.20
C ALA A 93 3.64 -18.98 8.53
N THR A 94 4.97 -18.78 8.47
CA THR A 94 5.92 -19.80 7.99
C THR A 94 5.79 -21.11 8.77
N TYR A 95 5.70 -21.04 10.11
CA TYR A 95 5.54 -22.24 10.96
C TYR A 95 4.23 -22.99 10.68
N ARG A 96 3.18 -22.30 10.22
CA ARG A 96 1.89 -22.89 9.86
C ARG A 96 1.79 -23.32 8.39
N GLY A 97 2.87 -23.19 7.61
CA GLY A 97 2.89 -23.50 6.18
C GLY A 97 2.11 -22.50 5.33
N LEU A 98 1.85 -21.30 5.86
CA LEU A 98 1.14 -20.22 5.19
C LEU A 98 2.15 -19.20 4.64
N ASP A 99 1.75 -18.42 3.62
CA ASP A 99 2.62 -17.38 3.08
C ASP A 99 2.74 -16.23 4.10
N PRO A 100 3.95 -15.91 4.59
CA PRO A 100 4.17 -14.83 5.56
C PRO A 100 3.71 -13.46 5.10
N HIS A 101 3.63 -13.24 3.79
CA HIS A 101 3.27 -11.99 3.16
C HIS A 101 1.79 -11.90 2.75
N ASP A 102 1.03 -13.00 2.82
CA ASP A 102 -0.40 -12.99 2.47
C ASP A 102 -1.32 -13.36 3.66
N ASP A 103 -0.85 -14.21 4.60
CA ASP A 103 -1.72 -14.88 5.58
C ASP A 103 -1.42 -14.52 7.04
N ASN A 104 -0.83 -13.35 7.27
CA ASN A 104 -0.52 -12.88 8.62
C ASN A 104 -1.55 -11.81 9.07
N LYS A 105 -1.76 -11.68 10.39
CA LYS A 105 -2.78 -10.76 10.96
C LYS A 105 -2.62 -9.29 10.56
N TRP A 106 -1.41 -8.89 10.16
CA TRP A 106 -1.12 -7.53 9.69
C TRP A 106 -1.59 -7.36 8.25
N GLU A 107 -1.36 -8.34 7.38
CA GLU A 107 -1.91 -8.37 6.01
C GLU A 107 -3.43 -8.35 6.01
N GLU A 108 -4.07 -9.22 6.80
CA GLU A 108 -5.53 -9.24 6.92
C GLU A 108 -6.09 -7.91 7.42
N LYS A 109 -5.32 -7.21 8.25
CA LYS A 109 -5.73 -5.92 8.80
C LYS A 109 -5.55 -4.81 7.75
N ALA A 110 -4.41 -4.77 7.06
CA ALA A 110 -4.13 -3.85 5.98
C ALA A 110 -5.15 -4.02 4.83
N GLU A 111 -5.44 -5.26 4.45
CA GLU A 111 -6.43 -5.63 3.45
C GLU A 111 -7.86 -5.19 3.83
N ARG A 112 -8.26 -5.40 5.10
CA ARG A 112 -9.56 -4.93 5.60
C ARG A 112 -9.65 -3.41 5.63
N PHE A 113 -8.57 -2.73 6.03
CA PHE A 113 -8.47 -1.28 5.96
C PHE A 113 -8.62 -0.80 4.52
N ALA A 114 -7.87 -1.39 3.57
CA ALA A 114 -7.92 -1.05 2.16
C ALA A 114 -9.33 -1.24 1.58
N LYS A 115 -9.98 -2.39 1.80
CA LYS A 115 -11.37 -2.65 1.36
C LYS A 115 -12.36 -1.64 1.90
N LYS A 116 -12.19 -1.20 3.15
CA LYS A 116 -13.06 -0.20 3.77
C LYS A 116 -12.86 1.16 3.13
N GLU A 117 -11.61 1.60 3.00
CA GLU A 117 -11.27 2.91 2.48
C GLU A 117 -11.53 3.02 0.98
N LEU A 118 -11.37 1.93 0.22
CA LEU A 118 -11.61 1.88 -1.23
C LEU A 118 -12.99 2.41 -1.62
N LYS A 119 -14.01 2.20 -0.77
CA LYS A 119 -15.38 2.72 -0.95
C LYS A 119 -15.48 4.26 -0.91
N ARG A 120 -14.43 4.94 -0.44
CA ARG A 120 -14.35 6.41 -0.40
C ARG A 120 -13.66 6.98 -1.65
N TRP A 121 -12.97 6.12 -2.40
CA TRP A 121 -12.11 6.48 -3.53
C TRP A 121 -12.66 6.01 -4.89
N LEU A 122 -13.61 5.08 -4.87
CA LEU A 122 -14.40 4.63 -6.01
C LEU A 122 -15.87 5.02 -5.81
#